data_AF-A0A7W8NQ41-F1
#
_entry.id   AF-A0A7W8NQ41-F1
#
_cell.length_a   1.000
_cell.length_b   1.000
_cell.length_c   1.000
_cell.angle_alpha   90.00
_cell.angle_beta   90.00
_cell.angle_gamma   90.00
#
_symmetry.space_group_name_H-M   'P 1'
#
loop_
_entity.id
_entity.type
_entity.pdbx_description
1 polymer ?
#
loop_
_entity_poly.entity_id
_entity_poly.type
_entity_poly.pdbx_seq_one_letter_code
_entity_poly.pdbx_strand_id
1 'polypeptide(L)' 'MQHLPVVILTTSHNPADRARAYALRASAVMQKVPSLDDFEAQISALVRFWQACWWTEEPPQD' A
#
# COMPACT_ATOMS: atom_id res chain seq x y z
N MET A 1 -16.21 6.89 6.03
CA MET A 1 -14.75 7.09 5.94
C MET A 1 -14.08 5.78 5.51
N GLN A 2 -14.10 5.42 4.21
CA GLN A 2 -13.46 4.19 3.69
C GLN A 2 -12.78 4.44 2.32
N HIS A 3 -12.17 5.60 2.12
CA HIS A 3 -11.69 6.02 0.78
C HIS A 3 -10.18 6.30 0.73
N LEU A 4 -9.46 6.17 1.85
CA LEU A 4 -8.01 6.32 1.86
C LEU A 4 -7.35 4.95 1.63
N PRO A 5 -6.55 4.77 0.57
CA PRO A 5 -5.81 3.55 0.35
C PRO A 5 -4.79 3.36 1.47
N VAL A 6 -4.75 2.15 2.03
CA VAL A 6 -3.83 1.79 3.11
C VAL A 6 -2.83 0.78 2.57
N VAL A 7 -1.55 1.15 2.61
CA VAL A 7 -0.44 0.25 2.30
C VAL A 7 0.22 -0.18 3.59
N ILE A 8 0.28 -1.48 3.84
CA ILE A 8 1.02 -2.03 4.97
C ILE A 8 2.42 -2.39 4.52
N LEU A 9 3.43 -1.72 5.08
CA LEU A 9 4.84 -2.04 4.90
C LEU A 9 5.38 -2.70 6.16
N THR A 10 5.74 -3.98 6.09
CA THR A 10 6.00 -4.80 7.29
C THR A 10 7.26 -5.65 7.17
N THR A 11 7.93 -5.93 8.28
CA THR A 11 8.99 -6.95 8.38
C THR A 11 8.43 -8.36 8.55
N SER A 12 7.12 -8.54 8.75
CA SER A 12 6.52 -9.86 8.86
C SER A 12 6.58 -10.63 7.54
N HIS A 13 6.98 -11.89 7.62
CA HIS A 13 6.96 -12.86 6.52
C HIS A 13 5.86 -13.91 6.70
N ASN A 14 5.03 -13.78 7.75
CA ASN A 14 3.99 -14.75 8.05
C ASN A 14 2.82 -14.60 7.06
N PRO A 15 2.46 -15.64 6.29
CA PRO A 15 1.32 -15.59 5.37
C PRO A 15 0.00 -15.22 6.06
N ALA A 16 -0.18 -15.54 7.34
CA ALA A 16 -1.37 -15.22 8.11
C ALA A 16 -1.55 -13.70 8.30
N ASP A 17 -0.46 -12.95 8.48
CA ASP A 17 -0.52 -11.49 8.64
C ASP A 17 -0.97 -10.81 7.34
N ARG A 18 -0.50 -11.32 6.20
CA ARG A 18 -0.92 -10.83 4.87
C ARG A 18 -2.40 -11.13 4.61
N ALA A 19 -2.86 -12.34 4.93
CA ALA A 19 -4.28 -12.70 4.80
C ALA A 19 -5.17 -11.81 5.68
N ARG A 20 -4.75 -11.57 6.93
CA ARG A 20 -5.45 -10.68 7.86
C ARG A 20 -5.51 -9.24 7.36
N ALA A 21 -4.40 -8.71 6.85
CA ALA A 21 -4.35 -7.36 6.29
C ALA A 21 -5.34 -7.17 5.14
N TYR A 22 -5.42 -8.13 4.22
CA TYR A 22 -6.40 -8.08 3.13
C TYR A 22 -7.84 -8.26 3.62
N ALA A 23 -8.09 -9.11 4.62
CA ALA A 23 -9.41 -9.21 5.26
C ALA A 23 -9.85 -7.88 5.92
N LEU A 24 -8.89 -7.08 6.39
CA LEU A 24 -9.10 -5.74 6.95
C LEU A 24 -9.07 -4.63 5.88
N ARG A 25 -9.19 -4.97 4.59
CA ARG A 25 -9.29 -4.03 3.46
C ARG A 25 -8.05 -3.16 3.22
N ALA A 26 -6.85 -3.66 3.53
CA ALA A 26 -5.63 -3.03 3.04
C ALA A 26 -5.61 -3.01 1.51
N SER A 27 -5.21 -1.89 0.91
CA SER A 27 -5.06 -1.75 -0.54
C SER A 27 -3.84 -2.52 -1.05
N ALA A 28 -2.79 -2.61 -0.24
CA ALA A 28 -1.60 -3.40 -0.54
C ALA A 28 -0.87 -3.82 0.74
N VAL A 29 -0.14 -4.94 0.65
CA VAL A 29 0.80 -5.40 1.68
C VAL A 29 2.16 -5.61 1.01
N MET A 30 3.18 -4.95 1.53
CA MET A 30 4.54 -5.01 1.02
C MET A 30 5.48 -5.44 2.16
N GLN A 31 6.33 -6.42 1.86
CA GLN A 31 7.38 -6.83 2.79
C GLN A 31 8.56 -5.86 2.69
N LYS A 32 9.03 -5.36 3.82
CA LYS A 32 10.19 -4.48 3.91
C LYS A 32 11.44 -5.26 3.49
N VAL A 33 12.14 -4.74 2.49
CA VAL A 33 13.45 -5.28 2.12
C VAL A 33 14.49 -4.89 3.19
N PRO A 34 15.45 -5.80 3.50
CA PRO A 34 16.37 -5.61 4.62
C PRO A 34 17.53 -4.65 4.33
N SER A 35 17.94 -4.53 3.06
CA SER A 35 18.99 -3.60 2.61
C SER A 35 18.48 -2.17 2.55
N LEU A 36 19.31 -1.21 2.95
CA LEU A 36 18.95 0.21 2.88
C LEU A 36 18.79 0.67 1.43
N ASP A 37 19.73 0.33 0.55
CA ASP A 37 19.70 0.72 -0.86
C ASP A 37 18.46 0.14 -1.56
N ASP A 38 18.14 -1.13 -1.29
CA ASP A 38 16.94 -1.76 -1.84
C ASP A 38 15.67 -1.14 -1.24
N PHE A 39 15.73 -0.70 0.01
CA PHE A 39 14.59 -0.07 0.69
C PHE A 39 14.30 1.30 0.08
N GLU A 40 15.32 2.10 -0.21
CA GLU A 40 15.16 3.39 -0.91
C GLU A 40 14.55 3.20 -2.30
N ALA A 41 15.00 2.18 -3.04
CA ALA A 41 14.42 1.82 -4.32
C ALA A 41 12.95 1.36 -4.19
N GLN A 42 12.65 0.54 -3.18
CA GLN A 42 11.30 0.06 -2.87
C GLN A 42 10.35 1.22 -2.54
N ILE A 43 10.76 2.16 -1.69
CA ILE A 43 9.96 3.34 -1.33
C ILE A 43 9.76 4.25 -2.54
N SER A 44 10.80 4.47 -3.34
CA SER A 44 10.71 5.27 -4.57
C SER A 44 9.69 4.70 -5.56
N ALA A 45 9.69 3.37 -5.75
CA ALA A 45 8.72 2.68 -6.59
C ALA A 45 7.29 2.79 -6.04
N LEU A 46 7.12 2.60 -4.72
CA LEU A 46 5.83 2.75 -4.05
C LEU A 46 5.25 4.15 -4.25
N VAL A 47 6.03 5.19 -4.00
CA VAL A 47 5.60 6.59 -4.15
C VAL A 47 5.22 6.89 -5.59
N ARG A 48 6.04 6.49 -6.56
CA ARG A 48 5.76 6.68 -7.99
C ARG A 48 4.46 6.02 -8.43
N PHE A 49 4.18 4.82 -7.94
CA PHE A 49 2.94 4.11 -8.23
C PHE A 49 1.72 4.92 -7.76
N TRP A 50 1.68 5.34 -6.49
CA TRP A 50 0.52 6.05 -5.95
C TRP A 50 0.38 7.48 -6.47
N GLN A 51 1.48 8.15 -6.83
CA GLN A 51 1.42 9.45 -7.51
C GLN A 51 0.82 9.37 -8.91
N ALA A 52 0.97 8.23 -9.60
CA ALA A 52 0.37 8.01 -10.91
C ALA A 52 -1.11 7.60 -10.82
N CYS A 53 -1.63 7.25 -9.64
CA CYS A 53 -3.03 6.93 -9.46
C CYS A 53 -3.88 8.20 -9.51
N TRP A 54 -4.83 8.25 -10.44
CA TRP A 54 -5.86 9.26 -10.43
C TRP A 54 -6.97 8.87 -9.45
N TRP A 55 -7.28 9.77 -8.52
CA TRP A 55 -8.53 9.67 -7.78
C TRP A 55 -9.64 10.20 -8.67
N THR A 56 -10.60 9.34 -9.00
CA THR A 56 -11.87 9.80 -9.54
C THR A 56 -12.66 10.34 -8.35
N GLU A 57 -12.79 11.67 -8.25
CA GLU A 57 -13.83 12.25 -7.40
C GLU A 57 -15.17 11.82 -7.99
N GLU A 58 -16.02 11.24 -7.16
CA GLU A 58 -17.39 10.93 -7.54
C GLU A 58 -18.06 12.26 -7.97
N PRO A 59 -18.69 12.34 -9.16
CA PRO A 59 -19.26 13.60 -9.62
C PRO A 59 -20.27 14.10 -8.57
N PRO A 60 -20.34 15.43 -8.34
CA PRO A 60 -21.29 15.99 -7.39
C PRO A 60 -22.68 15.44 -7.68
N GLN A 61 -23.33 14.87 -6.67
CA GLN A 61 -24.73 14.46 -6.75
C GLN A 61 -25.55 15.76 -6.74
N ASP A 62 -26.16 16.08 -7.89
CA ASP A 62 -27.13 17.19 -8.04
C ASP A 62 -28.32 17.07 -7.07
#